data_AF-A0A7L2DGL1-F1
#
_entry.id   AF-A0A7L2DGL1-F1
#
_cell.length_a   1.000
_cell.length_b   1.000
_cell.length_c   1.000
_cell.angle_alpha   90.00
_cell.angle_beta   90.00
_cell.angle_gamma   90.00
#
_symmetry.space_group_name_H-M   'P 1'
#
loop_
_entity.id
_entity.type
_entity.pdbx_description
1 polymer ?
#
loop_
_entity_poly.entity_id
_entity_poly.type
_entity_poly.pdbx_seq_one_letter_code
_entity_poly.pdbx_strand_id
1 'polypeptide(L)'
;MRLCAWYLYGEKHRGYALNPVANFHLQNGSVLWRINWMGDTSPRGIGASCGMMVNYRYFLEETASNSALYLGSKQVRASEQVLALVSQFQQNSKL
;
A
#
# COMPACT_ATOMS: atom_id res chain seq x y z
N MET A 1 9.33 -8.39 3.10
CA MET A 1 8.64 -7.12 2.77
C MET A 1 8.11 -7.03 1.34
N ARG A 2 8.85 -7.54 0.34
CA ARG A 2 8.42 -7.59 -1.08
C ARG A 2 6.97 -8.07 -1.32
N LEU A 3 6.58 -9.18 -0.69
CA LEU A 3 5.21 -9.70 -0.77
C LEU A 3 4.16 -8.73 -0.21
N CYS A 4 4.46 -8.03 0.89
CA CYS A 4 3.56 -7.04 1.47
C CYS A 4 3.37 -5.84 0.54
N ALA A 5 4.45 -5.37 -0.10
CA ALA A 5 4.36 -4.30 -1.09
C ALA A 5 3.45 -4.69 -2.26
N TRP A 6 3.59 -5.91 -2.79
CA TRP A 6 2.70 -6.42 -3.83
C TRP A 6 1.26 -6.59 -3.35
N TYR A 7 1.03 -7.13 -2.15
CA TYR A 7 -0.30 -7.27 -1.56
C TYR A 7 -1.05 -5.94 -1.40
N LEU A 8 -0.33 -4.85 -1.08
CA LEU A 8 -0.92 -3.52 -0.92
C LEU A 8 -1.07 -2.76 -2.25
N TYR A 9 -0.09 -2.91 -3.15
CA TYR A 9 0.00 -2.13 -4.39
C TYR A 9 -0.52 -2.87 -5.63
N GLY A 10 -0.18 -4.14 -5.80
CA GLY A 10 -0.47 -4.96 -6.97
C GLY A 10 -1.79 -5.72 -6.87
N GLU A 11 -2.05 -6.38 -5.74
CA GLU A 11 -3.28 -7.17 -5.54
C GLU A 11 -4.54 -6.29 -5.52
N LYS A 12 -5.56 -6.69 -6.29
CA LYS A 12 -6.81 -5.93 -6.46
C LYS A 12 -8.06 -6.74 -6.20
N HIS A 13 -9.10 -6.06 -5.72
CA HIS A 13 -10.48 -6.53 -5.72
C HIS A 13 -11.34 -5.55 -6.52
N ARG A 14 -11.91 -6.01 -7.64
CA ARG A 14 -12.67 -5.18 -8.60
C ARG A 14 -11.88 -3.97 -9.12
N GLY A 15 -10.55 -4.09 -9.11
CA GLY A 15 -9.61 -3.05 -9.52
C GLY A 15 -9.22 -2.04 -8.43
N TYR A 16 -9.79 -2.13 -7.23
CA TYR A 16 -9.35 -1.36 -6.06
C TYR A 16 -8.36 -2.18 -5.22
N ALA A 17 -7.61 -1.54 -4.31
CA ALA A 17 -6.71 -2.25 -3.41
C ALA A 17 -7.44 -3.37 -2.66
N LEU A 18 -6.85 -4.58 -2.64
CA LEU A 18 -7.45 -5.74 -1.97
C LEU A 18 -7.59 -5.52 -0.46
N ASN A 19 -6.58 -4.91 0.17
CA ASN A 19 -6.60 -4.65 1.60
C ASN A 19 -7.60 -3.51 1.95
N PRO A 20 -8.54 -3.72 2.88
CA PRO A 20 -9.57 -2.74 3.19
C PRO A 20 -9.02 -1.45 3.83
N VAL A 21 -7.96 -1.54 4.64
CA VAL A 21 -7.33 -0.36 5.26
C VAL A 21 -6.57 0.46 4.21
N ALA A 22 -5.87 -0.20 3.30
CA ALA A 22 -5.25 0.46 2.15
C ALA A 22 -6.31 1.16 1.30
N ASN A 23 -7.40 0.46 0.97
CA ASN A 23 -8.49 1.03 0.19
C ASN A 23 -9.07 2.29 0.86
N PHE A 24 -9.34 2.26 2.17
CA PHE A 24 -9.83 3.42 2.92
C PHE A 24 -8.89 4.64 2.81
N HIS A 25 -7.60 4.45 3.08
CA HIS A 25 -6.65 5.57 3.04
C HIS A 25 -6.42 6.10 1.61
N LEU A 26 -6.43 5.23 0.60
CA LEU A 26 -6.25 5.63 -0.79
C LEU A 26 -7.48 6.36 -1.35
N GLN A 27 -8.70 5.96 -0.96
CA GLN A 27 -9.92 6.71 -1.28
C GLN A 27 -9.86 8.13 -0.72
N ASN A 28 -9.25 8.30 0.45
CA ASN A 28 -9.05 9.60 1.08
C ASN A 28 -7.84 10.37 0.52
N GLY A 29 -7.15 9.88 -0.52
CA GLY A 29 -6.08 10.62 -1.20
C GLY A 29 -4.69 10.53 -0.56
N SER A 30 -4.47 9.55 0.31
CA SER A 30 -3.14 9.29 0.86
C SER A 30 -2.17 8.72 -0.19
N VAL A 31 -0.88 8.84 0.10
CA VAL A 31 0.20 8.11 -0.58
C VAL A 31 0.55 6.88 0.25
N LEU A 32 0.67 5.72 -0.39
CA LEU A 32 1.27 4.52 0.21
C LEU A 32 2.76 4.77 0.45
N TRP A 33 3.08 5.27 1.64
CA TRP A 33 4.32 6.02 1.87
C TRP A 33 5.46 5.15 2.35
N ARG A 34 5.24 4.23 3.29
CA ARG A 34 6.32 3.39 3.81
C ARG A 34 5.80 2.08 4.38
N ILE A 35 6.50 1.00 4.10
CA ILE A 35 6.31 -0.30 4.78
C ILE A 35 7.39 -0.43 5.86
N ASN A 36 6.94 -0.70 7.09
CA ASN A 36 7.78 -0.81 8.28
C ASN A 36 7.89 -2.28 8.70
N TRP A 37 9.12 -2.80 8.71
CA TRP A 37 9.43 -4.11 9.29
C TRP A 37 9.35 -4.03 10.81
N MET A 38 8.73 -5.03 11.45
CA MET A 38 8.56 -5.10 12.91
C MET A 38 7.96 -3.81 13.50
N GLY A 39 7.00 -3.22 12.80
CA GLY A 39 6.27 -2.03 13.25
C GLY A 39 5.28 -2.32 14.37
N ASP A 40 4.77 -3.56 14.46
CA ASP A 40 3.97 -4.04 15.59
C ASP A 40 4.42 -5.46 15.97
N THR A 41 5.22 -5.57 17.03
CA THR A 41 5.76 -6.85 17.52
C THR A 41 4.86 -7.50 18.58
N SER A 42 3.65 -6.97 18.81
CA SER A 42 2.69 -7.63 19.68
C SER A 42 2.27 -8.99 19.09
N PRO A 43 1.80 -9.95 19.92
CA PRO A 43 1.27 -11.22 19.41
C PRO A 43 0.19 -11.03 18.33
N ARG A 44 -0.62 -9.98 18.46
CA ARG A 44 -1.63 -9.60 17.44
C ARG A 44 -0.98 -9.14 16.15
N GLY A 45 -0.01 -8.24 16.20
CA GLY A 45 0.69 -7.72 15.01
C GLY A 45 1.42 -8.82 14.24
N ILE A 46 2.11 -9.72 14.96
CA ILE A 46 2.75 -10.90 14.38
C ILE A 46 1.72 -11.82 13.72
N GLY A 47 0.62 -12.14 14.42
CA GLY A 47 -0.43 -13.03 13.89
C GLY A 47 -1.22 -12.44 12.71
N ALA A 48 -1.39 -11.11 12.65
CA ALA A 48 -2.21 -10.47 11.62
C ALA A 48 -1.42 -10.12 10.36
N SER A 49 -0.18 -9.64 10.48
CA SER A 49 0.59 -9.09 9.35
C SER A 49 2.09 -9.41 9.41
N CYS A 50 2.49 -10.45 10.16
CA CYS A 50 3.90 -10.78 10.40
C CYS A 50 4.68 -9.59 11.00
N GLY A 51 4.00 -8.77 11.80
CA GLY A 51 4.55 -7.58 12.45
C GLY A 51 4.82 -6.39 11.52
N MET A 52 4.36 -6.45 10.26
CA MET A 52 4.49 -5.33 9.33
C MET A 52 3.42 -4.28 9.57
N MET A 53 3.82 -3.02 9.54
CA MET A 53 2.93 -1.86 9.55
C MET A 53 3.18 -0.98 8.33
N VAL A 54 2.22 -0.11 8.02
CA VAL A 54 2.25 0.76 6.84
C VAL A 54 1.96 2.19 7.27
N ASN A 55 2.72 3.13 6.71
CA ASN A 55 2.39 4.54 6.79
C ASN A 55 1.65 4.97 5.52
N TYR A 56 0.44 5.51 5.69
CA TYR A 56 -0.29 6.24 4.66
C TYR A 56 -0.11 7.73 4.93
N ARG A 57 0.62 8.43 4.06
CA ARG A 57 0.94 9.84 4.26
C ARG A 57 -0.03 10.71 3.49
N TYR A 58 -0.58 11.72 4.16
CA TYR A 58 -1.42 12.73 3.54
C TYR A 58 -0.57 13.97 3.24
N PHE A 59 -0.50 14.32 1.97
CA PHE A 59 0.01 15.60 1.48
C PHE A 59 -1.23 16.45 1.21
N LEU A 60 -1.48 17.47 2.03
CA LEU A 60 -2.76 18.18 2.06
C LEU A 60 -3.10 18.78 0.68
N GLU A 61 -2.08 19.31 0.02
CA GLU A 61 -2.12 19.89 -1.32
C GLU A 61 -2.40 18.88 -2.44
N GLU A 62 -2.09 17.59 -2.24
CA GLU A 62 -2.31 16.53 -3.24
C GLU A 62 -3.50 15.62 -2.92
N THR A 63 -4.18 15.82 -1.78
CA THR A 63 -5.16 14.83 -1.28
C THR A 63 -6.34 14.66 -2.25
N ALA A 64 -6.89 15.77 -2.76
CA ALA A 64 -8.01 15.73 -3.70
C ALA A 64 -7.63 15.09 -5.05
N SER A 65 -6.46 15.42 -5.60
CA SER A 65 -5.99 14.86 -6.87
C SER A 65 -5.66 13.37 -6.75
N ASN A 66 -5.01 12.96 -5.66
CA ASN A 66 -4.72 11.55 -5.39
C ASN A 66 -6.01 10.73 -5.21
N SER A 67 -7.01 11.27 -4.50
CA SER A 67 -8.32 10.63 -4.34
C SER A 67 -9.02 10.43 -5.68
N ALA A 68 -9.05 11.47 -6.52
CA ALA A 68 -9.63 11.39 -7.86
C ALA A 68 -8.93 10.36 -8.76
N LEU A 69 -7.59 10.31 -8.72
CA LEU A 69 -6.80 9.31 -9.46
C LEU A 69 -7.10 7.88 -9.00
N TYR A 70 -7.25 7.66 -7.70
CA TYR A 70 -7.55 6.34 -7.16
C TYR A 70 -9.00 5.90 -7.48
N LEU A 71 -9.98 6.78 -7.31
CA LEU A 71 -11.39 6.46 -7.54
C LEU A 71 -11.73 6.31 -9.02
N GLY A 72 -11.24 7.22 -9.87
CA GLY A 72 -11.55 7.25 -11.31
C GLY A 72 -10.67 6.32 -12.14
N SER A 73 -9.35 6.35 -11.89
CA SER A 73 -8.36 5.64 -12.72
C SER A 73 -7.72 4.44 -12.02
N LYS A 74 -8.11 4.14 -10.78
CA LYS A 74 -7.58 3.02 -9.97
C LYS A 74 -6.06 3.09 -9.74
N GLN A 75 -5.49 4.29 -9.86
CA GLN A 75 -4.06 4.52 -9.69
C GLN A 75 -3.70 4.71 -8.21
N VAL A 76 -2.67 4.01 -7.75
CA VAL A 76 -2.15 4.12 -6.39
C VAL A 76 -0.91 4.99 -6.40
N ARG A 77 -0.92 6.10 -5.67
CA ARG A 77 0.29 6.90 -5.42
C ARG A 77 1.10 6.22 -4.32
N ALA A 78 2.37 5.96 -4.58
CA ALA A 78 3.27 5.26 -3.67
C ALA A 78 4.65 5.91 -3.68
N SER A 79 5.39 5.79 -2.57
CA SER A 79 6.76 6.27 -2.48
C SER A 79 7.74 5.39 -3.25
N GLU A 80 8.95 5.90 -3.49
CA GLU A 80 10.04 5.14 -4.09
C GLU A 80 10.38 3.86 -3.32
N GLN A 81 10.33 3.90 -1.99
CA GLN A 81 10.61 2.71 -1.15
C GLN A 81 9.62 1.57 -1.46
N VAL A 82 8.35 1.91 -1.61
CA VAL A 82 7.30 0.92 -1.93
C VAL A 82 7.44 0.45 -3.37
N LEU A 83 7.64 1.36 -4.33
CA LEU A 83 7.79 1.01 -5.74
C LEU A 83 9.04 0.15 -5.99
N ALA A 84 10.13 0.37 -5.26
CA ALA A 84 11.32 -0.49 -5.33
C ALA A 84 11.00 -1.93 -4.88
N LEU A 85 10.23 -2.11 -3.81
CA LEU A 85 9.80 -3.44 -3.34
C LEU A 85 8.83 -4.10 -4.33
N VAL A 86 7.93 -3.33 -4.97
CA VAL A 86 7.04 -3.83 -6.03
C VAL A 86 7.84 -4.29 -7.24
N SER A 87 8.81 -3.49 -7.69
CA SER A 87 9.69 -3.84 -8.81
C SER A 87 10.47 -5.14 -8.53
N GLN A 88 11.03 -5.28 -7.33
CA GLN A 88 11.65 -6.54 -6.91
C GLN A 88 10.68 -7.71 -6.96
N PHE A 89 9.39 -7.50 -6.64
CA PHE A 89 8.38 -8.57 -6.72
C PHE A 89 8.20 -9.04 -8.16
N GLN A 90 7.98 -8.10 -9.08
CA GLN A 90 7.73 -8.37 -10.49
C GLN A 90 8.92 -9.05 -11.18
N GLN A 91 10.16 -8.74 -10.76
CA GLN A 91 11.36 -9.40 -11.30
C GLN A 91 11.44 -10.90 -10.95
N ASN A 92 10.87 -11.30 -9.81
CA ASN A 92 11.07 -12.62 -9.21
C ASN A 92 9.78 -13.42 -9.08
N SER A 93 8.66 -12.93 -9.63
CA SER A 93 7.34 -13.54 -9.50
C SER A 93 6.55 -13.38 -10.79
N LYS A 94 5.78 -14.41 -11.13
CA LYS A 94 4.80 -14.40 -12.25
C LYS A 94 3.34 -14.43 -11.77
N LEU A 95 3.12 -14.47 -10.45
CA LEU A 95 1.86 -14.07 -9.83
C LEU A 95 1.62 -12.60 -10.17
#